data_AF-A0A084VKP5-F1
#
_entry.id   AF-A0A084VKP5-F1
#
_cell.length_a   1.000
_cell.length_b   1.000
_cell.length_c   1.000
_cell.angle_alpha   90.00
_cell.angle_beta   90.00
_cell.angle_gamma   90.00
#
_symmetry.space_group_name_H-M   'P 1'
#
loop_
_entity.id
_entity.type
_entity.pdbx_description
1 polymer ?
#
loop_
_entity_poly.entity_id
_entity_poly.type
_entity_poly.pdbx_seq_one_letter_code
_entity_poly.pdbx_strand_id
1 'polypeptide(L)'
;MPSPLVLIVIVDQEHLVQFIRWLDQIAKQHMRMKLIIATDIQNRLMMEKLIRAILKTEHHETVSMIHDHARNETRVFTYHPYRKKHVTHRIDEYHTFFPDYHRNFHRKPVVVCGMPAAPYINAHPASKNISGIDVGMLKDIGQVVNINFQIKIYFITRKQITKFLKIVDETGALIWLNRMTLKKTLKHSVTTPDLSEYVIIAPRGQRLTIPETFLRPLTKTAWILVIVMIVVSFLVMWNFNRYFRNDLILLPVCGIERYNLNQTHFAEKLIVLGLMVFYFLLQSGYESIII
;
A
#
# COMPACT_ATOMS: atom_id res chain seq x y z
N MET A 1 -9.54 2.10 24.33
CA MET A 1 -10.59 1.06 24.21
C MET A 1 -11.23 0.87 25.58
N PRO A 2 -12.56 0.69 25.69
CA PRO A 2 -13.19 0.42 26.98
C PRO A 2 -12.64 -0.89 27.56
N SER A 3 -12.38 -0.91 28.86
CA SER A 3 -11.92 -2.08 29.60
C SER A 3 -12.93 -3.22 29.46
N PRO A 4 -12.49 -4.48 29.25
CA PRO A 4 -13.40 -5.61 29.16
C PRO A 4 -14.15 -5.78 30.49
N LEU A 5 -15.48 -5.91 30.43
CA LEU A 5 -16.30 -6.22 31.60
C LEU A 5 -15.92 -7.63 32.09
N VAL A 6 -15.48 -7.76 33.33
CA VAL A 6 -15.25 -9.07 33.97
C VAL A 6 -16.52 -9.44 34.72
N LEU A 7 -17.17 -10.53 34.32
CA LEU A 7 -18.36 -11.05 34.98
C LEU A 7 -18.05 -12.43 35.58
N ILE A 8 -18.26 -12.55 36.88
CA ILE A 8 -18.21 -13.82 37.60
C ILE A 8 -19.65 -14.27 37.80
N VAL A 9 -20.01 -15.42 37.25
CA VAL A 9 -21.36 -15.97 37.37
C VAL A 9 -21.28 -17.34 38.03
N ILE A 10 -22.01 -17.49 39.13
CA ILE A 10 -22.25 -18.77 39.77
C ILE A 10 -23.61 -19.25 39.27
N VAL A 11 -23.63 -20.37 38.56
CA VAL A 11 -24.85 -20.89 37.92
C VAL A 11 -25.19 -22.24 38.51
N ASP A 12 -26.35 -22.30 39.16
CA ASP A 12 -26.96 -23.54 39.62
C ASP A 12 -27.64 -24.28 38.45
N GLN A 13 -27.78 -25.60 38.54
CA GLN A 13 -28.37 -26.45 37.50
C GLN A 13 -29.78 -26.00 37.12
N GLU A 14 -30.59 -25.58 38.10
CA GLU A 14 -31.98 -25.14 37.87
C GLU A 14 -32.06 -23.90 36.96
N HIS A 15 -31.06 -23.01 37.05
CA HIS A 15 -31.03 -21.74 36.33
C HIS A 15 -30.22 -21.80 35.03
N LEU A 16 -29.57 -22.93 34.74
CA LEU A 16 -28.67 -23.08 33.62
C LEU A 16 -29.35 -22.82 32.26
N VAL A 17 -30.61 -23.25 32.09
CA VAL A 17 -31.34 -23.04 30.83
C VAL A 17 -31.60 -21.55 30.57
N GLN A 18 -31.95 -20.80 31.62
CA GLN A 18 -32.16 -19.36 31.53
C GLN A 18 -30.83 -18.64 31.27
N PHE A 19 -29.77 -19.06 31.95
CA PHE A 19 -28.42 -18.52 31.74
C PHE A 19 -27.92 -18.72 30.31
N ILE A 20 -28.13 -19.90 29.71
CA ILE A 20 -27.78 -20.17 28.31
C ILE A 20 -28.54 -19.25 27.36
N ARG A 21 -29.85 -19.01 27.60
CA ARG A 21 -30.64 -18.08 26.77
C ARG A 21 -30.14 -16.65 26.90
N TRP A 22 -29.77 -16.24 28.10
CA TRP A 22 -29.19 -14.92 28.37
C TRP A 22 -27.82 -14.75 27.68
N LEU A 23 -26.96 -15.78 27.72
CA LEU A 23 -25.71 -15.80 26.96
C LEU A 23 -25.94 -15.66 25.45
N ASP A 24 -26.90 -16.39 24.90
CA ASP A 24 -27.27 -16.29 23.48
C ASP A 24 -27.78 -14.87 23.12
N GLN A 25 -28.44 -14.17 24.04
CA GLN A 25 -28.85 -12.76 23.84
C GLN A 25 -27.65 -11.82 23.88
N ILE A 26 -26.73 -12.00 24.82
CA ILE A 26 -25.50 -11.19 24.91
C ILE A 26 -24.61 -11.39 23.69
N ALA A 27 -24.52 -12.63 23.16
CA ALA A 27 -23.79 -12.92 21.93
C ALA A 27 -24.24 -12.00 20.79
N LYS A 28 -25.55 -11.71 20.71
CA LYS A 28 -26.11 -10.82 19.67
C LYS A 28 -25.72 -9.35 19.89
N GLN A 29 -25.45 -8.94 21.12
CA GLN A 29 -25.11 -7.55 21.46
C GLN A 29 -23.63 -7.18 21.28
N HIS A 30 -22.77 -8.13 20.89
CA HIS A 30 -21.36 -7.87 20.52
C HIS A 30 -20.53 -7.19 21.63
N MET A 31 -20.80 -7.50 22.90
CA MET A 31 -20.03 -6.94 24.02
C MET A 31 -18.73 -7.73 24.27
N ARG A 32 -17.61 -7.01 24.49
CA ARG A 32 -16.34 -7.60 24.94
C ARG A 32 -16.40 -7.86 26.45
N MET A 33 -16.55 -9.13 26.84
CA MET A 33 -16.58 -9.53 28.24
C MET A 33 -15.63 -10.70 28.53
N LYS A 34 -15.02 -10.69 29.71
CA LYS A 34 -14.37 -11.86 30.33
C LYS A 34 -15.39 -12.52 31.24
N LEU A 35 -15.64 -13.81 31.06
CA LEU A 35 -16.67 -14.52 31.79
C LEU A 35 -16.04 -15.69 32.56
N ILE A 36 -16.19 -15.66 33.88
CA ILE A 36 -15.80 -16.76 34.76
C ILE A 36 -17.09 -17.43 35.21
N ILE A 37 -17.28 -18.69 34.83
CA ILE A 37 -18.46 -19.47 35.19
C ILE A 37 -18.04 -20.52 36.21
N ALA A 38 -18.61 -20.44 37.40
CA ALA A 38 -18.56 -21.52 38.39
C ALA A 38 -19.91 -22.24 38.37
N THR A 39 -19.90 -23.54 38.07
CA THR A 39 -21.15 -24.29 37.94
C THR A 39 -20.95 -25.76 38.29
N ASP A 40 -21.95 -26.35 38.96
CA ASP A 40 -21.96 -27.76 39.35
C ASP A 40 -22.81 -28.56 38.34
N ILE A 41 -22.36 -28.60 37.08
CA ILE A 41 -23.08 -29.32 36.02
C ILE A 41 -22.57 -30.75 35.97
N GLN A 42 -23.43 -31.69 36.38
CA GLN A 42 -23.16 -33.11 36.25
C GLN A 42 -23.60 -33.67 34.88
N ASN A 43 -24.58 -33.03 34.24
CA ASN A 43 -25.13 -33.49 32.97
C ASN A 43 -24.26 -33.06 31.78
N ARG A 44 -23.57 -34.02 31.16
CA ARG A 44 -22.71 -33.82 29.98
C ARG A 44 -23.42 -33.09 28.83
N LEU A 45 -24.69 -33.41 28.57
CA LEU A 45 -25.45 -32.79 27.48
C LEU A 45 -25.70 -31.30 27.74
N MET A 46 -25.94 -30.95 29.02
CA MET A 46 -26.07 -29.55 29.44
C MET A 46 -24.74 -28.81 29.37
N MET A 47 -23.64 -29.46 29.74
CA MET A 47 -22.29 -28.88 29.61
C MET A 47 -21.97 -28.59 28.14
N GLU A 48 -22.27 -29.50 27.23
CA GLU A 48 -22.07 -29.26 25.79
C GLU A 48 -22.94 -28.13 25.24
N LYS A 49 -24.16 -27.96 25.74
CA LYS A 49 -25.04 -26.82 25.39
C LYS A 49 -24.47 -25.51 25.91
N LEU A 50 -24.01 -25.49 27.17
CA LEU A 50 -23.36 -24.33 27.78
C LEU A 50 -22.10 -23.95 26.99
N ILE A 51 -21.22 -24.91 26.70
CA ILE A 51 -20.01 -24.70 25.89
C ILE A 51 -20.39 -24.13 24.52
N ARG A 52 -21.40 -24.69 23.84
CA ARG A 52 -21.86 -24.17 22.55
C ARG A 52 -22.38 -22.73 22.64
N ALA A 53 -23.07 -22.37 23.72
CA ALA A 53 -23.54 -21.00 23.93
C ALA A 53 -22.38 -20.03 24.17
N ILE A 54 -21.41 -20.43 25.01
CA ILE A 54 -20.16 -19.70 25.27
C ILE A 54 -19.32 -19.52 23.99
N LEU A 55 -19.37 -20.48 23.06
CA LEU A 55 -18.64 -20.37 21.79
C LEU A 55 -19.28 -19.38 20.81
N LYS A 56 -20.58 -19.06 20.97
CA LYS A 56 -21.26 -18.06 20.14
C LYS A 56 -20.98 -16.63 20.60
N THR A 57 -20.68 -16.44 21.88
CA THR A 57 -20.27 -15.16 22.45
C THR A 57 -18.80 -14.89 22.06
N GLU A 58 -18.50 -13.67 21.60
CA GLU A 58 -17.13 -13.24 21.26
C GLU A 58 -16.27 -13.09 22.54
N HIS A 59 -15.90 -14.19 23.19
CA HIS A 59 -15.09 -14.18 24.41
C HIS A 59 -13.59 -14.21 24.12
N HIS A 60 -12.82 -13.55 24.98
CA HIS A 60 -11.35 -13.57 24.94
C HIS A 60 -10.74 -14.58 25.91
N GLU A 61 -11.43 -14.94 26.99
CA GLU A 61 -11.05 -16.01 27.93
C GLU A 61 -12.32 -16.48 28.67
N THR A 62 -12.61 -17.77 28.66
CA THR A 62 -13.60 -18.38 29.57
C THR A 62 -12.94 -19.47 30.39
N VAL A 63 -13.09 -19.34 31.71
CA VAL A 63 -12.67 -20.33 32.69
C VAL A 63 -13.95 -20.89 33.29
N SER A 64 -14.18 -22.19 33.08
CA SER A 64 -15.31 -22.91 33.64
C SER A 64 -14.80 -23.86 34.71
N MET A 65 -15.22 -23.66 35.96
CA MET A 65 -14.92 -24.61 37.04
C MET A 65 -16.06 -25.63 37.13
N ILE A 66 -15.72 -26.92 37.07
CA ILE A 66 -16.66 -28.03 37.25
C ILE A 66 -16.19 -28.84 38.45
N HIS A 67 -17.08 -29.07 39.40
CA HIS A 67 -16.82 -30.00 40.50
C HIS A 67 -17.25 -31.41 40.09
N ASP A 68 -16.31 -32.37 40.08
CA ASP A 68 -16.59 -33.77 39.80
C ASP A 68 -16.82 -34.50 41.12
N HIS A 69 -18.10 -34.65 41.51
CA HIS A 69 -18.51 -35.33 42.76
C HIS A 69 -18.07 -36.79 42.82
N ALA A 70 -17.97 -37.50 41.69
CA ALA A 70 -17.55 -38.90 41.67
C ALA A 70 -16.08 -39.06 42.05
N ARG A 71 -15.26 -38.04 41.79
CA ARG A 71 -13.83 -38.01 42.11
C ARG A 71 -13.51 -37.10 43.30
N ASN A 72 -14.49 -36.37 43.81
CA ASN A 72 -14.33 -35.30 44.79
C ASN A 72 -13.22 -34.30 44.39
N GLU A 73 -13.13 -33.97 43.09
CA GLU A 73 -12.11 -33.08 42.53
C GLU A 73 -12.76 -31.93 41.74
N THR A 74 -12.28 -30.70 41.97
CA THR A 74 -12.64 -29.56 41.10
C THR A 74 -11.69 -29.49 39.91
N ARG A 75 -12.26 -29.50 38.71
CA ARG A 75 -11.54 -29.41 37.44
C ARG A 75 -11.86 -28.10 36.76
N VAL A 76 -10.83 -27.47 36.22
CA VAL A 76 -10.95 -26.23 35.48
C VAL A 76 -10.91 -26.53 34.00
N PHE A 77 -11.97 -26.18 33.30
CA PHE A 77 -12.05 -26.23 31.85
C PHE A 77 -11.73 -24.85 31.30
N THR A 78 -10.69 -24.79 30.48
CA THR A 78 -10.35 -23.59 29.71
C THR A 78 -10.61 -23.84 28.24
N TYR A 79 -11.17 -22.84 27.56
CA TYR A 79 -11.22 -22.84 26.11
C TYR A 79 -10.04 -22.03 25.58
N HIS A 80 -9.21 -22.68 24.75
CA HIS A 80 -8.08 -22.00 24.15
C HIS A 80 -8.49 -21.46 22.76
N PRO A 81 -8.73 -20.14 22.61
CA PRO A 81 -9.33 -19.58 21.40
C PRO A 81 -8.49 -19.87 20.14
N TYR A 82 -7.17 -19.79 20.26
CA TYR A 82 -6.26 -20.03 19.13
C TYR A 82 -6.11 -21.50 18.73
N ARG A 83 -6.25 -22.45 19.66
CA ARG A 83 -6.20 -23.90 19.36
C ARG A 83 -7.58 -24.45 19.02
N LYS A 84 -8.63 -23.68 19.27
CA LYS A 84 -10.03 -24.11 19.22
C LYS A 84 -10.24 -25.44 19.96
N LYS A 85 -9.52 -25.63 21.08
CA LYS A 85 -9.49 -26.87 21.86
C LYS A 85 -9.79 -26.58 23.32
N HIS A 86 -10.55 -27.46 23.95
CA HIS A 86 -10.78 -27.46 25.39
C HIS A 86 -9.66 -28.24 26.08
N VAL A 87 -9.14 -27.66 27.16
CA VAL A 87 -8.17 -28.33 28.03
C VAL A 87 -8.74 -28.35 29.43
N THR A 88 -8.65 -29.52 30.05
CA THR A 88 -9.01 -29.73 31.44
C THR A 88 -7.73 -29.62 32.26
N HIS A 89 -7.78 -28.81 33.30
CA HIS A 89 -6.69 -28.56 34.23
C HIS A 89 -7.13 -28.89 35.64
N ARG A 90 -6.17 -29.26 36.48
CA ARG A 90 -6.41 -29.33 37.92
C ARG A 90 -6.29 -27.92 38.52
N ILE A 91 -6.95 -27.66 39.66
CA ILE A 91 -7.05 -26.31 40.22
C ILE A 91 -5.69 -25.73 40.67
N ASP A 92 -4.79 -26.61 41.07
CA ASP A 92 -3.38 -26.37 41.44
C ASP A 92 -2.52 -25.90 40.26
N GLU A 93 -2.94 -26.18 39.03
CA GLU A 93 -2.27 -25.73 37.80
C GLU A 93 -2.74 -24.33 37.35
N TYR A 94 -3.13 -23.43 38.27
CA TYR A 94 -3.71 -22.13 37.94
C TYR A 94 -2.88 -21.27 36.99
N HIS A 95 -1.55 -21.41 37.02
CA HIS A 95 -0.61 -20.75 36.12
C HIS A 95 -0.80 -21.14 34.64
N THR A 96 -1.51 -22.24 34.36
CA THR A 96 -1.86 -22.69 33.02
C THR A 96 -3.21 -22.15 32.52
N PHE A 97 -4.03 -21.56 33.39
CA PHE A 97 -5.38 -21.10 33.01
C PHE A 97 -5.33 -19.86 32.13
N PHE A 98 -4.36 -18.99 32.43
CA PHE A 98 -4.09 -17.76 31.70
C PHE A 98 -2.68 -17.86 31.12
N PRO A 99 -2.49 -18.65 30.05
CA PRO A 99 -1.18 -18.73 29.43
C PRO A 99 -0.76 -17.32 29.02
N ASP A 100 0.51 -16.99 29.27
CA ASP A 100 1.08 -15.70 28.85
C ASP A 100 1.05 -15.63 27.32
N TYR A 101 -0.01 -14.99 26.81
CA TYR A 101 -0.25 -14.81 25.38
C TYR A 101 0.77 -13.88 24.72
N HIS A 102 1.56 -13.15 25.51
CA HIS A 102 2.63 -12.30 25.02
C HIS A 102 3.89 -13.11 24.71
N ARG A 103 4.06 -14.30 25.29
CA ARG A 103 5.15 -15.21 24.95
C ARG A 103 4.70 -16.17 23.86
N ASN A 104 5.66 -16.62 23.03
CA ASN A 104 5.43 -17.69 22.04
C ASN A 104 4.57 -18.82 22.62
N PHE A 105 3.36 -18.98 22.08
CA PHE A 105 2.35 -19.95 22.50
C PHE A 105 2.96 -21.34 22.70
N HIS A 106 3.28 -21.70 23.95
CA HIS A 106 3.96 -22.97 24.28
C HIS A 106 5.21 -23.24 23.40
N ARG A 107 6.03 -22.21 23.14
CA ARG A 107 7.22 -22.29 22.28
C ARG A 107 6.93 -22.64 20.81
N LYS A 108 5.67 -22.57 20.37
CA LYS A 108 5.34 -22.69 18.94
C LYS A 108 5.47 -21.31 18.27
N PRO A 109 6.11 -21.24 17.11
CA PRO A 109 6.18 -19.99 16.36
C PRO A 109 4.79 -19.61 15.86
N VAL A 110 4.50 -18.32 15.84
CA VAL A 110 3.26 -17.79 15.27
C VAL A 110 3.40 -17.81 13.75
N VAL A 111 2.56 -18.60 13.08
CA VAL A 111 2.59 -18.69 11.61
C VAL A 111 1.93 -17.45 11.02
N VAL A 112 2.74 -16.68 10.29
CA VAL A 112 2.30 -15.50 9.55
C VAL A 112 2.37 -15.81 8.08
N CYS A 113 1.27 -15.60 7.37
CA CYS A 113 1.21 -15.83 5.93
C CYS A 113 1.11 -14.50 5.20
N GLY A 114 1.70 -14.42 4.01
CA GLY A 114 1.63 -13.22 3.19
C GLY A 114 1.81 -13.53 1.71
N MET A 115 1.60 -12.52 0.88
CA MET A 115 1.87 -12.55 -0.56
C MET A 115 2.94 -11.51 -0.93
N PRO A 116 3.73 -11.75 -1.99
CA PRO A 116 4.67 -10.76 -2.48
C PRO A 116 3.97 -9.45 -2.86
N ALA A 117 4.45 -8.34 -2.32
CA ALA A 117 3.92 -7.00 -2.54
C ALA A 117 5.05 -6.00 -2.36
N ALA A 118 5.89 -5.81 -3.39
CA ALA A 118 7.01 -4.88 -3.31
C ALA A 118 6.52 -3.43 -3.11
N PRO A 119 7.18 -2.61 -2.26
CA PRO A 119 8.39 -2.90 -1.47
C PRO A 119 8.12 -3.49 -0.07
N TYR A 120 6.86 -3.74 0.29
CA TYR A 120 6.43 -4.15 1.62
C TYR A 120 6.80 -5.60 1.97
N ILE A 121 6.62 -6.50 1.00
CA ILE A 121 6.98 -7.91 1.10
C ILE A 121 7.69 -8.31 -0.19
N ASN A 122 9.01 -8.31 -0.12
CA ASN A 122 9.89 -8.80 -1.17
C ASN A 122 10.21 -10.26 -0.90
N ALA A 123 9.64 -11.13 -1.72
CA ALA A 123 9.90 -12.56 -1.72
C ALA A 123 10.07 -13.02 -3.16
N HIS A 124 11.15 -13.76 -3.42
CA HIS A 124 11.44 -14.31 -4.73
C HIS A 124 11.23 -15.84 -4.69
N PRO A 125 10.61 -16.47 -5.69
CA PRO A 125 10.31 -17.91 -5.64
C PRO A 125 11.56 -18.78 -5.45
N ALA A 126 12.71 -18.32 -5.96
CA ALA A 126 13.98 -19.02 -5.85
C ALA A 126 14.76 -18.73 -4.56
N SER A 127 14.38 -17.68 -3.81
CA SER A 127 15.10 -17.26 -2.60
C SER A 127 14.31 -17.57 -1.35
N LYS A 128 14.98 -18.17 -0.36
CA LYS A 128 14.41 -18.32 0.99
C LYS A 128 14.41 -17.01 1.78
N ASN A 129 15.09 -15.97 1.29
CA ASN A 129 15.17 -14.70 1.98
C ASN A 129 13.92 -13.88 1.68
N ILE A 130 13.18 -13.60 2.76
CA ILE A 130 12.04 -12.71 2.75
C ILE A 130 12.47 -11.39 3.40
N SER A 131 12.23 -10.29 2.69
CA SER A 131 12.57 -8.94 3.13
C SER A 131 11.42 -7.98 2.81
N GLY A 132 11.52 -6.73 3.25
CA GLY A 132 10.50 -5.70 2.98
C GLY A 132 10.10 -4.97 4.25
N ILE A 133 9.39 -3.86 4.07
CA ILE A 133 9.01 -2.94 5.14
C ILE A 133 8.15 -3.65 6.21
N ASP A 134 7.10 -4.35 5.78
CA ASP A 134 6.15 -5.00 6.70
C ASP A 134 6.80 -6.21 7.39
N VAL A 135 7.74 -6.88 6.71
CA VAL A 135 8.53 -7.98 7.27
C VAL A 135 9.50 -7.47 8.35
N GLY A 136 10.12 -6.31 8.12
CA GLY A 136 10.96 -5.63 9.11
C GLY A 136 10.14 -5.26 10.36
N MET A 137 9.03 -4.57 10.16
CA MET A 137 8.11 -4.19 11.25
C MET A 137 7.66 -5.40 12.07
N LEU A 138 7.31 -6.52 11.41
CA LEU A 138 6.92 -7.75 12.10
C LEU A 138 8.06 -8.33 12.95
N LYS A 139 9.31 -8.27 12.47
CA LYS A 139 10.48 -8.70 13.25
C LYS A 139 10.70 -7.82 14.47
N ASP A 140 10.57 -6.51 14.33
CA ASP A 140 10.74 -5.55 15.43
C ASP A 140 9.65 -5.75 16.49
N ILE A 141 8.39 -5.93 16.08
CA ILE A 141 7.29 -6.30 16.98
C ILE A 141 7.60 -7.63 17.68
N GLY A 142 8.13 -8.61 16.94
CA GLY A 142 8.52 -9.90 17.50
C GLY A 142 9.59 -9.77 18.57
N GLN A 143 10.57 -8.89 18.38
CA GLN A 143 11.60 -8.61 19.37
C GLN A 143 11.05 -7.92 20.62
N VAL A 144 10.21 -6.89 20.43
CA VAL A 144 9.61 -6.13 21.54
C VAL A 144 8.69 -6.99 22.39
N VAL A 145 7.88 -7.85 21.75
CA VAL A 145 6.88 -8.68 22.44
C VAL A 145 7.43 -10.08 22.78
N ASN A 146 8.68 -10.40 22.38
CA ASN A 146 9.27 -11.74 22.55
C ASN A 146 8.46 -12.87 21.88
N ILE A 147 7.99 -12.61 20.65
CA ILE A 147 7.28 -13.54 19.79
C ILE A 147 8.17 -13.88 18.57
N ASN A 148 8.25 -15.17 18.25
CA ASN A 148 8.95 -15.70 17.09
C ASN A 148 7.93 -15.98 15.98
N PHE A 149 8.02 -15.21 14.90
CA PHE A 149 7.13 -15.34 13.75
C PHE A 149 7.74 -16.26 12.70
N GLN A 150 6.97 -17.26 12.27
CA GLN A 150 7.30 -18.07 11.10
C GLN A 150 6.54 -17.53 9.89
N ILE A 151 7.27 -16.87 8.98
CA ILE A 151 6.67 -16.23 7.81
C ILE A 151 6.61 -17.24 6.65
N LYS A 152 5.42 -17.42 6.07
CA LYS A 152 5.18 -18.24 4.88
C LYS A 152 4.62 -17.37 3.76
N ILE A 153 5.25 -17.40 2.59
CA ILE A 153 4.81 -16.61 1.44
C ILE A 153 4.09 -17.50 0.43
N TYR A 154 2.90 -17.07 0.03
CA TYR A 154 2.09 -17.72 -0.99
C TYR A 154 2.11 -16.90 -2.27
N PHE A 155 2.56 -17.53 -3.35
CA PHE A 155 2.52 -16.96 -4.70
C PHE A 155 1.16 -17.28 -5.32
N ILE A 156 0.23 -16.33 -5.20
CA ILE A 156 -1.15 -16.49 -5.66
C ILE A 156 -1.32 -15.81 -7.00
N THR A 157 -1.89 -16.52 -7.97
CA THR A 157 -2.19 -15.96 -9.30
C THR A 157 -3.49 -15.14 -9.28
N ARG A 158 -3.65 -14.22 -10.24
CA ARG A 158 -4.87 -13.38 -10.37
C ARG A 158 -6.18 -14.18 -10.30
N LYS A 159 -6.23 -15.37 -10.90
CA LYS A 159 -7.42 -16.24 -10.90
C LYS A 159 -7.75 -16.82 -9.51
N GLN A 160 -6.76 -16.93 -8.64
CA GLN A 160 -6.91 -17.47 -7.28
C GLN A 160 -7.24 -16.39 -6.24
N ILE A 161 -7.04 -15.09 -6.57
CA ILE A 161 -7.38 -13.97 -5.67
C ILE A 161 -8.88 -13.97 -5.32
N THR A 162 -9.75 -14.37 -6.24
CA THR A 162 -11.20 -14.48 -5.96
C THR A 162 -11.52 -15.53 -4.91
N LYS A 163 -10.63 -16.49 -4.69
CA LYS A 163 -10.71 -17.52 -3.65
C LYS A 163 -9.82 -17.20 -2.44
N PHE A 164 -9.28 -15.97 -2.34
CA PHE A 164 -8.34 -15.59 -1.29
C PHE A 164 -8.86 -15.89 0.11
N LEU A 165 -10.11 -15.52 0.42
CA LEU A 165 -10.70 -15.77 1.74
C LEU A 165 -10.71 -17.26 2.10
N LYS A 166 -10.98 -18.13 1.11
CA LYS A 166 -10.94 -19.58 1.29
C LYS A 166 -9.51 -20.07 1.58
N ILE A 167 -8.51 -19.50 0.90
CA ILE A 167 -7.09 -19.82 1.15
C ILE A 167 -6.68 -19.37 2.55
N VAL A 168 -7.09 -18.19 3.00
CA VAL A 168 -6.82 -17.70 4.37
C VAL A 168 -7.36 -18.69 5.41
N ASP A 169 -8.59 -19.15 5.25
CA ASP A 169 -9.21 -20.11 6.18
C ASP A 169 -8.52 -21.48 6.17
N GLU A 170 -8.08 -21.97 5.00
CA GLU A 170 -7.45 -23.29 4.84
C GLU A 170 -5.99 -23.32 5.33
N THR A 171 -5.27 -22.20 5.28
CA THR A 171 -3.83 -22.17 5.61
C THR A 171 -3.52 -22.33 7.09
N GLY A 172 -4.52 -22.19 7.98
CA GLY A 172 -4.31 -22.20 9.43
C GLY A 172 -3.39 -21.06 9.91
N ALA A 173 -3.23 -20.02 9.09
CA ALA A 173 -2.44 -18.84 9.43
C ALA A 173 -3.10 -18.11 10.60
N LEU A 174 -2.30 -17.71 11.59
CA LEU A 174 -2.82 -16.89 12.69
C LEU A 174 -2.92 -15.42 12.29
N ILE A 175 -1.96 -14.97 11.48
CA ILE A 175 -1.85 -13.59 11.00
C ILE A 175 -1.66 -13.63 9.49
N TRP A 176 -2.43 -12.81 8.78
CA TRP A 176 -2.20 -12.55 7.37
C TRP A 176 -1.59 -11.16 7.19
N LEU A 177 -0.34 -11.11 6.72
CA LEU A 177 0.42 -9.88 6.53
C LEU A 177 0.36 -9.46 5.06
N ASN A 178 -0.60 -8.59 4.73
CA ASN A 178 -0.68 -7.94 3.42
C ASN A 178 -1.43 -6.61 3.57
N ARG A 179 -1.05 -5.64 2.74
CA ARG A 179 -1.81 -4.40 2.56
C ARG A 179 -2.88 -4.62 1.50
N MET A 180 -4.14 -4.63 1.91
CA MET A 180 -5.28 -4.85 1.02
C MET A 180 -6.35 -3.79 1.25
N THR A 181 -6.82 -3.18 0.17
CA THR A 181 -8.00 -2.32 0.21
C THR A 181 -9.25 -3.20 0.16
N LEU A 182 -9.82 -3.48 1.34
CA LEU A 182 -11.06 -4.26 1.45
C LEU A 182 -12.26 -3.32 1.38
N LYS A 183 -13.24 -3.61 0.50
CA LYS A 183 -14.51 -2.87 0.44
C LYS A 183 -15.35 -3.00 1.72
N LYS A 184 -15.12 -4.06 2.50
CA LYS A 184 -15.77 -4.32 3.78
C LYS A 184 -14.68 -4.49 4.84
N THR A 185 -14.81 -3.80 5.96
CA THR A 185 -13.94 -3.96 7.12
C THR A 185 -14.12 -5.37 7.68
N LEU A 186 -13.02 -6.13 7.78
CA LEU A 186 -13.04 -7.40 8.50
C LEU A 186 -12.84 -7.09 9.98
N LYS A 187 -13.63 -7.73 10.86
CA LYS A 187 -13.56 -7.53 12.32
C LYS A 187 -12.14 -7.70 12.90
N HIS A 188 -11.31 -8.53 12.25
CA HIS A 188 -9.93 -8.83 12.66
C HIS A 188 -8.87 -8.13 11.81
N SER A 189 -9.25 -7.14 10.99
CA SER A 189 -8.29 -6.32 10.25
C SER A 189 -7.77 -5.20 11.12
N VAL A 190 -6.47 -4.93 11.02
CA VAL A 190 -5.81 -3.80 11.67
C VAL A 190 -5.56 -2.75 10.59
N THR A 191 -6.01 -1.53 10.82
CA THR A 191 -5.76 -0.40 9.93
C THR A 191 -4.29 0.00 10.01
N THR A 192 -3.61 0.06 8.87
CA THR A 192 -2.26 0.60 8.80
C THR A 192 -2.30 2.12 9.01
N PRO A 193 -1.29 2.71 9.68
CA PRO A 193 -1.22 4.17 9.88
C PRO A 193 -0.91 4.94 8.59
N ASP A 194 -0.45 4.26 7.54
CA ASP A 194 -0.15 4.90 6.26
C ASP A 194 -1.41 5.41 5.57
N LEU A 195 -1.46 6.72 5.28
CA LEU A 195 -2.43 7.29 4.35
C LEU A 195 -2.06 6.84 2.92
N SER A 196 -2.79 5.89 2.38
CA SER A 196 -2.73 5.57 0.96
C SER A 196 -3.64 6.51 0.18
N GLU A 197 -3.07 7.52 -0.46
CA GLU A 197 -3.79 8.37 -1.42
C GLU A 197 -3.80 7.73 -2.82
N TYR A 198 -4.83 8.02 -3.61
CA TYR A 198 -4.87 7.61 -5.01
C TYR A 198 -3.88 8.45 -5.81
N VAL A 199 -2.83 7.80 -6.33
CA VAL A 199 -1.82 8.44 -7.17
C VAL A 199 -2.04 8.08 -8.62
N ILE A 200 -2.05 9.08 -9.50
CA ILE A 200 -2.02 8.87 -10.95
C ILE A 200 -0.57 8.63 -11.36
N ILE A 201 -0.27 7.42 -11.80
CA ILE A 201 1.07 7.08 -12.32
C ILE A 201 1.08 7.40 -13.81
N ALA A 202 1.69 8.53 -14.17
CA ALA A 202 1.99 8.85 -15.56
C ALA A 202 3.44 8.43 -15.88
N PRO A 203 3.70 7.78 -17.03
CA PRO A 203 5.06 7.51 -17.45
C PRO A 203 5.82 8.84 -17.58
N ARG A 204 7.04 8.90 -17.04
CA ARG A 204 7.90 10.06 -17.29
C ARG A 204 8.16 10.13 -18.79
N GLY A 205 7.77 11.25 -19.41
CA GLY A 205 8.06 11.52 -20.82
C GLY A 205 9.57 11.43 -21.07
N GLN A 206 9.93 11.12 -22.31
CA GLN A 206 11.33 11.10 -22.72
C GLN A 206 11.93 12.50 -22.48
N ARG A 207 13.09 12.53 -21.81
CA ARG A 207 13.85 13.79 -21.68
C ARG A 207 14.32 14.18 -23.07
N LEU A 208 13.98 15.39 -23.50
CA LEU A 208 14.46 15.93 -24.77
C LEU A 208 15.97 16.02 -24.72
N THR A 209 16.61 15.63 -25.81
CA THR A 209 18.04 15.87 -25.99
C THR A 209 18.28 17.35 -26.27
N ILE A 210 19.49 17.85 -25.94
CA ILE A 210 19.88 19.23 -26.19
C ILE A 210 19.56 19.72 -27.62
N PRO A 211 19.90 18.99 -28.71
CA PRO A 211 19.56 19.44 -30.06
C PRO A 211 18.05 19.48 -30.34
N GLU A 212 17.27 18.56 -29.78
CA GLU A 212 15.81 18.57 -29.90
C GLU A 212 15.20 19.79 -29.21
N THR A 213 15.77 20.22 -28.08
CA THR A 213 15.35 21.44 -27.38
C THR A 213 15.56 22.69 -28.23
N PHE A 214 16.66 22.78 -29.00
CA PHE A 214 16.94 23.94 -29.86
C PHE A 214 16.16 23.96 -31.18
N LEU A 215 15.79 22.80 -31.72
CA LEU A 215 15.08 22.68 -33.01
C LEU A 215 13.55 22.68 -32.88
N ARG A 216 13.01 22.30 -31.72
CA ARG A 216 11.57 22.25 -31.43
C ARG A 216 10.82 23.60 -31.38
N PRO A 217 11.39 24.74 -30.96
CA PRO A 217 10.63 25.98 -30.81
C PRO A 217 10.10 26.53 -32.14
N LEU A 218 10.80 26.27 -33.24
CA LEU A 218 10.37 26.65 -34.58
C LEU A 218 9.65 25.47 -35.26
N THR A 219 8.51 25.75 -35.85
CA THR A 219 7.80 24.78 -36.70
C THR A 219 8.65 24.42 -37.93
N LYS A 220 8.45 23.22 -38.48
CA LYS A 220 9.15 22.80 -39.71
C LYS A 220 8.96 23.80 -40.86
N THR A 221 7.78 24.41 -40.94
CA THR A 221 7.46 25.46 -41.90
C THR A 221 8.29 26.72 -41.69
N ALA A 222 8.51 27.15 -40.44
CA ALA A 222 9.37 28.30 -40.14
C ALA A 222 10.84 28.03 -40.51
N TRP A 223 11.36 26.84 -40.22
CA TRP A 223 12.72 26.44 -40.66
C TRP A 223 12.87 26.43 -42.18
N ILE A 224 11.89 25.89 -42.90
CA ILE A 224 11.88 25.92 -44.38
C ILE A 224 11.88 27.37 -44.87
N LEU A 225 11.08 28.25 -44.26
CA LEU A 225 11.01 29.65 -44.64
C LEU A 225 12.36 30.36 -44.41
N VAL A 226 13.05 30.11 -43.30
CA VAL A 226 14.41 30.62 -43.04
C VAL A 226 15.38 30.16 -44.15
N ILE A 227 15.37 28.87 -44.48
CA ILE A 227 16.23 28.32 -45.54
C ILE A 227 15.91 28.97 -46.89
N VAL A 228 14.64 29.10 -47.25
CA VAL A 228 14.20 29.74 -48.50
C VAL A 228 14.65 31.20 -48.54
N MET A 229 14.51 31.94 -47.45
CA MET A 229 14.95 33.34 -47.38
C MET A 229 16.47 33.48 -47.56
N ILE A 230 17.27 32.57 -46.98
CA ILE A 230 18.72 32.52 -47.18
C ILE A 230 19.04 32.22 -48.65
N VAL A 231 18.39 31.22 -49.26
CA VAL A 231 18.61 30.84 -50.66
C VAL A 231 18.22 31.96 -51.61
N VAL A 232 17.07 32.61 -51.41
CA VAL A 232 16.63 33.75 -52.20
C VAL A 232 17.62 34.91 -52.07
N SER A 233 18.08 35.21 -50.85
CA SER A 233 19.08 36.26 -50.61
C SER A 233 20.39 35.95 -51.35
N PHE A 234 20.82 34.69 -51.33
CA PHE A 234 22.00 34.22 -52.05
C PHE A 234 21.83 34.32 -53.58
N LEU A 235 20.67 33.92 -54.10
CA LEU A 235 20.35 34.03 -55.54
C LEU A 235 20.29 35.49 -56.00
N VAL A 236 19.73 36.39 -55.19
CA VAL A 236 19.70 37.83 -55.49
C VAL A 236 21.12 38.38 -55.51
N MET A 237 21.94 38.05 -54.51
CA MET A 237 23.36 38.43 -54.50
C MET A 237 24.12 37.90 -55.73
N TRP A 238 23.88 36.64 -56.11
CA TRP A 238 24.53 36.01 -57.25
C TRP A 238 24.16 36.68 -58.58
N ASN A 239 22.87 36.90 -58.83
CA ASN A 239 22.39 37.47 -60.10
C ASN A 239 22.65 38.97 -60.21
N PHE A 240 22.59 39.70 -59.09
CA PHE A 240 22.72 41.16 -59.05
C PHE A 240 24.00 41.62 -58.34
N ASN A 241 25.07 40.83 -58.44
CA ASN A 241 26.37 41.09 -57.81
C ASN A 241 26.99 42.45 -58.21
N ARG A 242 26.54 43.07 -59.32
CA ARG A 242 26.94 44.42 -59.73
C ARG A 242 26.14 45.55 -59.07
N TYR A 243 24.95 45.27 -58.56
CA TYR A 243 24.02 46.25 -58.01
C TYR A 243 24.00 46.28 -56.48
N PHE A 244 24.28 45.16 -55.82
CA PHE A 244 24.37 45.07 -54.37
C PHE A 244 25.84 45.07 -53.95
N ARG A 245 26.24 46.05 -53.14
CA ARG A 245 27.61 46.14 -52.63
C ARG A 245 27.77 45.47 -51.26
N ASN A 246 26.67 45.32 -50.52
CA ASN A 246 26.65 44.69 -49.21
C ASN A 246 26.15 43.23 -49.26
N ASP A 247 26.66 42.42 -48.33
CA ASP A 247 26.19 41.04 -48.14
C ASP A 247 24.81 41.04 -47.47
N LEU A 248 23.77 40.70 -48.24
CA LEU A 248 22.37 40.68 -47.81
C LEU A 248 22.06 39.70 -46.66
N ILE A 249 22.96 38.77 -46.35
CA ILE A 249 22.81 37.79 -45.27
C ILE A 249 23.62 38.21 -44.03
N LEU A 250 24.88 38.58 -44.22
CA LEU A 250 25.79 38.91 -43.14
C LEU A 250 25.36 40.19 -42.41
N LEU A 251 24.81 41.14 -43.16
CA LEU A 251 24.41 42.43 -42.65
C LEU A 251 23.19 42.35 -41.71
N PRO A 252 22.06 41.69 -42.07
CA PRO A 252 20.92 41.55 -41.16
C PRO A 252 21.14 40.59 -39.99
N VAL A 253 21.95 39.53 -40.17
CA VAL A 253 22.13 38.48 -39.15
C VAL A 253 23.28 38.80 -38.19
N CYS A 254 24.39 39.30 -38.71
CA CYS A 254 25.59 39.58 -37.90
C CYS A 254 25.81 41.07 -37.62
N GLY A 255 25.02 41.96 -38.25
CA GLY A 255 25.21 43.41 -38.13
C GLY A 255 26.51 43.91 -38.79
N ILE A 256 27.15 43.11 -39.64
CA ILE A 256 28.45 43.44 -40.23
C ILE A 256 28.23 44.22 -41.53
N GLU A 257 28.49 45.52 -41.50
CA GLU A 257 28.48 46.37 -42.69
C GLU A 257 29.84 46.30 -43.42
N ARG A 258 29.84 45.91 -44.70
CA ARG A 258 31.06 46.00 -45.55
C ARG A 258 31.23 47.38 -46.17
N TYR A 259 30.12 48.02 -46.54
CA TYR A 259 30.07 49.39 -47.05
C TYR A 259 28.95 50.16 -46.35
N ASN A 260 29.20 51.44 -46.10
CA ASN A 260 28.29 52.31 -45.37
C ASN A 260 26.92 52.39 -46.10
N LEU A 261 25.87 51.92 -45.43
CA LEU A 261 24.49 51.89 -45.91
C LEU A 261 23.97 53.28 -46.33
N ASN A 262 24.60 54.38 -45.90
CA ASN A 262 24.19 55.70 -46.34
C ASN A 262 24.52 55.99 -47.81
N GLN A 263 25.52 55.33 -48.39
CA GLN A 263 26.01 55.57 -49.76
C GLN A 263 25.42 54.60 -50.81
N THR A 264 24.57 53.67 -50.41
CA THR A 264 23.98 52.66 -51.31
C THR A 264 22.67 53.11 -51.97
N HIS A 265 22.26 52.38 -53.01
CA HIS A 265 21.03 52.66 -53.75
C HIS A 265 19.79 52.48 -52.87
N PHE A 266 18.76 53.31 -53.03
CA PHE A 266 17.54 53.28 -52.21
C PHE A 266 16.88 51.89 -52.14
N ALA A 267 16.89 51.15 -53.26
CA ALA A 267 16.35 49.79 -53.32
C ALA A 267 17.12 48.79 -52.43
N GLU A 268 18.45 48.91 -52.34
CA GLU A 268 19.28 48.07 -51.47
C GLU A 268 18.95 48.34 -49.99
N LYS A 269 18.78 49.62 -49.62
CA LYS A 269 18.41 50.01 -48.26
C LYS A 269 17.05 49.43 -47.85
N LEU A 270 16.06 49.49 -48.74
CA LEU A 270 14.71 49.00 -48.44
C LEU A 270 14.68 47.47 -48.28
N ILE A 271 15.42 46.74 -49.12
CA ILE A 271 15.53 45.27 -49.02
C ILE A 271 16.27 44.86 -47.75
N VAL A 272 17.40 45.51 -47.44
CA VAL A 272 18.17 45.22 -46.22
C VAL A 272 17.36 45.53 -44.97
N LEU A 273 16.66 46.67 -44.93
CA LEU A 273 15.80 47.05 -43.81
C LEU A 273 14.67 46.02 -43.60
N GLY A 274 14.03 45.56 -44.68
CA GLY A 274 13.02 44.51 -44.62
C GLY A 274 13.57 43.19 -44.07
N LEU A 275 14.77 42.79 -44.51
CA LEU A 275 15.46 41.61 -43.99
C LEU A 275 15.85 41.76 -42.52
N MET A 276 16.33 42.93 -42.10
CA MET A 276 16.65 43.22 -40.70
C MET A 276 15.42 43.08 -39.79
N VAL A 277 14.30 43.68 -40.16
CA VAL A 277 13.04 43.56 -39.41
C VAL A 277 12.58 42.10 -39.34
N PHE A 278 12.68 41.38 -40.46
CA PHE A 278 12.29 39.97 -40.52
C PHE A 278 13.15 39.08 -39.61
N TYR A 279 14.49 39.17 -39.69
CA TYR A 279 15.39 38.39 -38.84
C TYR A 279 15.25 38.77 -37.36
N PHE A 280 15.05 40.05 -37.07
CA PHE A 280 14.77 40.52 -35.71
C PHE A 280 13.50 39.89 -35.12
N LEU A 281 12.40 39.88 -35.88
CA LEU A 281 11.15 39.23 -35.45
C LEU A 281 11.34 37.71 -35.27
N LEU A 282 12.12 37.07 -36.13
CA LEU A 282 12.39 35.64 -36.05
C LEU A 282 13.25 35.28 -34.83
N GLN A 283 14.27 36.08 -34.53
CA GLN A 283 15.12 35.91 -33.36
C GLN A 283 14.33 36.19 -32.07
N SER A 284 13.57 37.28 -32.03
CA SER A 284 12.71 37.62 -30.89
C SER A 284 11.67 36.53 -30.60
N GLY A 285 11.04 35.99 -31.65
CA GLY A 285 10.11 34.87 -31.52
C GLY A 285 10.78 33.57 -31.08
N TYR A 286 12.02 33.31 -31.52
CA TYR A 286 12.80 32.14 -31.10
C TYR A 286 13.18 32.22 -29.62
N GLU A 287 13.71 33.36 -29.18
CA GLU A 287 14.11 33.60 -27.79
C GLU A 287 12.92 33.49 -26.83
N SER A 288 11.75 34.02 -27.22
CA SER A 288 10.53 33.97 -26.40
C SER A 288 9.97 32.55 -26.15
N ILE A 289 10.36 31.56 -26.94
CA ILE A 289 9.90 30.16 -26.78
C ILE A 289 10.90 29.35 -25.96
N ILE A 290 12.18 29.74 -25.96
CA ILE A 290 13.26 29.03 -25.26
C ILE A 290 13.44 29.52 -23.83
N ILE A 291 13.34 30.82 -23.60
CA ILE A 291 13.49 31.48 -22.29
C ILE A 291 12.15 31.49 -21.56
#